data_AF-A0A970ENE1-F1
#
_entry.id   AF-A0A970ENE1-F1
#
_cell.length_a   1.000
_cell.length_b   1.000
_cell.length_c   1.000
_cell.angle_alpha   90.00
_cell.angle_beta   90.00
_cell.angle_gamma   90.00
#
_symmetry.space_group_name_H-M   'P 1'
#
loop_
_entity.id
_entity.type
_entity.pdbx_description
1 polymer ?
#
loop_
_entity_poly.entity_id
_entity_poly.type
_entity_poly.pdbx_seq_one_letter_code
_entity_poly.pdbx_strand_id
1 'polypeptide(L)'
;MVERTGVEVDLSSIPQTVKELMERTRQAREHAGMQSEIRKQIEQGRRRVAQLDLAISQAEVDIASLMQAAGCASMGELEKALERCEQAERLRQQLSDLEDQLLHIGDGLSLPELTAEAAEVPVDRVAGELDSLEESMLRLEQEREELNRSFGATEREYQAKVEGTNAAALEAAEHAQDILAQLAAAVERYLKLRMAATVLRRAIERFREEHQDPVLTRAGEIFRQLTEGSFSHLVVDYDEKDNPVIKGVRGGEQAEIEGMSDGTQDQLYLALRLASIELYLAKNPFLSFWMTC
;
A
#
# COMPACT_ATOMS: atom_id res chain seq x y z
N MET A 1 -4.48 -34.67 89.24
CA MET A 1 -3.65 -34.39 88.05
C MET A 1 -2.80 -33.14 88.31
N VAL A 2 -1.83 -33.23 89.24
CA VAL A 2 -0.98 -32.11 89.69
C VAL A 2 0.53 -32.41 89.53
N GLU A 3 0.91 -33.55 88.96
CA GLU A 3 2.32 -33.99 88.93
C GLU A 3 3.16 -33.54 87.71
N ARG A 4 2.76 -32.52 86.94
CA ARG A 4 3.52 -32.13 85.73
C ARG A 4 3.92 -30.66 85.60
N THR A 5 3.88 -29.87 86.69
CA THR A 5 4.33 -28.48 86.65
C THR A 5 5.66 -28.22 87.37
N GLY A 6 6.21 -29.18 88.13
CA GLY A 6 7.51 -29.01 88.80
C GLY A 6 7.58 -27.82 89.75
N VAL A 7 6.44 -27.41 90.32
CA VAL A 7 6.33 -26.33 91.31
C VAL A 7 6.07 -26.97 92.67
N GLU A 8 7.01 -26.85 93.60
CA GLU A 8 6.75 -27.16 95.01
C GLU A 8 5.77 -26.12 95.57
N VAL A 9 4.58 -26.58 95.94
CA VAL A 9 3.51 -25.70 96.43
C VAL A 9 3.69 -25.50 97.93
N ASP A 10 4.30 -24.38 98.32
CA ASP A 10 4.31 -23.93 99.71
C ASP A 10 2.97 -23.25 100.06
N LEU A 11 2.15 -23.94 100.87
CA LEU A 11 0.81 -23.51 101.29
C LEU A 11 0.81 -22.30 102.24
N SER A 12 1.99 -21.85 102.71
CA SER A 12 2.11 -20.67 103.58
C SER A 12 2.08 -19.33 102.82
N SER A 13 2.21 -19.36 101.49
CA SER A 13 2.30 -18.14 100.65
C SER A 13 1.58 -18.31 99.30
N ILE A 14 0.32 -18.75 99.35
CA ILE A 14 -0.55 -18.96 98.18
C ILE A 14 -0.53 -17.78 97.16
N PRO A 15 -0.52 -16.49 97.56
CA PRO A 15 -0.46 -15.38 96.61
C PRO A 15 0.83 -15.33 95.79
N GLN A 16 1.98 -15.72 96.35
CA GLN A 16 3.27 -15.69 95.65
C GLN A 16 3.37 -16.85 94.65
N THR A 17 2.92 -18.05 95.01
CA THR A 17 2.89 -19.21 94.11
C THR A 17 1.94 -18.99 92.93
N VAL A 18 0.78 -18.36 93.15
CA VAL A 18 -0.15 -17.98 92.08
C VAL A 18 0.48 -16.96 91.13
N LYS A 19 1.19 -15.95 91.65
CA LYS A 19 1.88 -14.94 90.83
C LYS A 19 2.98 -15.56 89.97
N GLU A 20 3.79 -16.47 90.51
CA GLU A 20 4.82 -17.17 89.74
C GLU A 20 4.22 -18.09 88.67
N LEU A 21 3.15 -18.82 89.00
CA LEU A 21 2.46 -19.67 88.04
C LEU A 21 1.82 -18.84 86.90
N MET A 22 1.24 -17.67 87.22
CA MET A 22 0.70 -16.74 86.23
C MET A 22 1.79 -16.19 85.31
N GLU A 23 2.96 -15.84 85.87
CA GLU A 23 4.08 -15.32 85.11
C GLU A 23 4.70 -16.38 84.18
N ARG A 24 4.89 -17.61 84.67
CA ARG A 24 5.34 -18.74 83.83
C ARG A 24 4.32 -19.09 82.75
N THR A 25 3.03 -19.03 83.07
CA THR A 25 1.97 -19.27 82.07
C THR A 25 1.94 -18.16 81.01
N ARG A 26 2.20 -16.90 81.39
CA ARG A 26 2.35 -15.77 80.47
C ARG A 26 3.54 -15.98 79.54
N GLN A 27 4.72 -16.27 80.09
CA GLN A 27 5.94 -16.53 79.30
C GLN A 27 5.77 -17.73 78.37
N ALA A 28 5.16 -18.83 78.84
CA ALA A 28 4.87 -19.99 78.01
C ALA A 28 3.92 -19.66 76.84
N ARG A 29 2.91 -18.80 77.08
CA ARG A 29 2.01 -18.32 76.02
C ARG A 29 2.72 -17.40 75.01
N GLU A 30 3.57 -16.50 75.48
CA GLU A 30 4.38 -15.63 74.61
C GLU A 30 5.35 -16.44 73.74
N HIS A 31 6.06 -17.40 74.34
CA HIS A 31 6.94 -18.32 73.59
C HIS A 31 6.17 -19.21 72.61
N ALA A 32 5.00 -19.72 72.98
CA ALA A 32 4.15 -20.49 72.07
C ALA A 32 3.65 -19.62 70.90
N GLY A 33 3.30 -18.36 71.15
CA GLY A 33 2.97 -17.38 70.12
C GLY A 33 4.13 -17.13 69.16
N MET A 34 5.33 -16.88 69.70
CA MET A 34 6.54 -16.66 68.90
C MET A 34 6.94 -17.90 68.10
N GLN A 35 6.84 -19.11 68.67
CA GLN A 35 7.08 -20.36 67.95
C GLN A 35 6.07 -20.57 66.82
N SER A 36 4.80 -20.24 67.04
CA SER A 36 3.76 -20.33 66.01
C SER A 36 4.05 -19.38 64.84
N GLU A 37 4.45 -18.14 65.14
CA GLU A 37 4.77 -17.15 64.12
C GLU A 37 6.02 -17.52 63.31
N ILE A 38 7.09 -17.95 63.97
CA ILE A 38 8.30 -18.45 63.30
C ILE A 38 7.98 -19.67 62.41
N ARG A 39 7.13 -20.59 62.87
CA ARG A 39 6.69 -21.74 62.06
C ARG A 39 5.95 -21.30 60.79
N LYS A 40 5.05 -20.31 60.90
CA LYS A 40 4.36 -19.75 59.73
C LYS A 40 5.34 -19.12 58.76
N GLN A 41 6.31 -18.36 59.24
CA GLN A 41 7.34 -17.75 58.38
C GLN A 41 8.20 -18.80 57.67
N ILE A 42 8.60 -19.88 58.38
CA ILE A 42 9.32 -21.01 57.76
C ILE A 42 8.48 -21.67 56.67
N GLU A 43 7.18 -21.89 56.93
CA GLU A 43 6.30 -22.52 55.95
C GLU A 43 6.07 -21.64 54.72
N GLN A 44 5.88 -20.33 54.91
CA GLN A 44 5.80 -19.36 53.82
C GLN A 44 7.10 -19.32 53.01
N GLY A 45 8.27 -19.30 53.68
CA GLY A 45 9.57 -19.36 53.04
C GLY A 45 9.74 -20.63 52.20
N ARG A 46 9.38 -21.79 52.74
CA ARG A 46 9.42 -23.08 52.02
C ARG A 46 8.51 -23.09 50.79
N ARG A 47 7.29 -22.55 50.90
CA ARG A 47 6.38 -22.43 49.74
C ARG A 47 6.98 -21.54 48.66
N ARG A 48 7.62 -20.43 49.04
CA ARG A 48 8.25 -19.52 48.09
C ARG A 48 9.45 -20.14 47.39
N VAL A 49 10.28 -20.90 48.12
CA VAL A 49 11.39 -21.67 47.52
C VAL A 49 10.84 -22.68 46.51
N ALA A 50 9.84 -23.48 46.89
CA ALA A 50 9.24 -24.46 45.99
C ALA A 50 8.62 -23.83 44.72
N GLN A 51 8.01 -22.65 44.84
CA GLN A 51 7.49 -21.91 43.68
C GLN A 51 8.60 -21.41 42.75
N LEU A 52 9.70 -20.89 43.32
CA LEU A 52 10.84 -20.43 42.53
C LEU A 52 11.56 -21.59 41.84
N ASP A 53 11.73 -22.72 42.53
CA ASP A 53 12.34 -23.93 41.93
C ASP A 53 11.51 -24.44 40.74
N LEU A 54 10.17 -24.41 40.87
CA LEU A 54 9.29 -24.76 39.76
C LEU A 54 9.46 -23.78 38.58
N ALA A 55 9.49 -22.48 38.85
CA ALA A 55 9.69 -21.46 37.81
C ALA A 55 11.05 -21.59 37.11
N ILE A 56 12.11 -21.90 37.86
CA ILE A 56 13.45 -22.17 37.30
C ILE A 56 13.39 -23.40 36.39
N SER A 57 12.78 -24.50 36.86
CA SER A 57 12.67 -25.72 36.06
C SER A 57 11.89 -25.50 34.74
N GLN A 58 10.85 -24.65 34.78
CA GLN A 58 10.08 -24.29 33.59
C GLN A 58 10.91 -23.44 32.62
N ALA A 59 11.59 -22.41 33.13
CA ALA A 59 12.46 -21.57 32.33
C ALA A 59 13.62 -22.36 31.69
N GLU A 60 14.19 -23.34 32.39
CA GLU A 60 15.22 -24.23 31.85
C GLU A 60 14.68 -25.08 30.69
N VAL A 61 13.47 -25.62 30.81
CA VAL A 61 12.80 -26.35 29.72
C VAL A 61 12.52 -25.45 28.52
N ASP A 62 12.02 -24.24 28.76
CA ASP A 62 11.71 -23.27 27.70
C ASP A 62 12.99 -22.85 26.96
N ILE A 63 14.06 -22.51 27.68
CA ILE A 63 15.36 -22.16 27.10
C ILE A 63 15.92 -23.33 26.28
N ALA A 64 15.85 -24.56 26.80
CA ALA A 64 16.30 -25.74 26.06
C ALA A 64 15.51 -25.93 24.76
N SER A 65 14.20 -25.69 24.77
CA SER A 65 13.36 -25.76 23.58
C SER A 65 13.73 -24.71 22.53
N LEU A 66 14.02 -23.48 22.97
CA LEU A 66 14.45 -22.38 22.11
C LEU A 66 15.84 -22.64 21.53
N MET A 67 16.77 -23.15 22.33
CA MET A 67 18.09 -23.55 21.87
C MET A 67 18.01 -24.65 20.81
N GLN A 68 17.13 -25.64 21.00
CA GLN A 68 16.91 -26.70 20.02
C GLN A 68 16.31 -26.15 18.72
N ALA A 69 15.31 -25.27 18.80
CA ALA A 69 14.67 -24.65 17.64
C ALA A 69 15.66 -23.76 16.85
N ALA A 70 16.53 -23.04 17.55
CA ALA A 70 17.55 -22.18 16.96
C ALA A 70 18.82 -22.95 16.52
N GLY A 71 18.95 -24.22 16.89
CA GLY A 71 20.15 -25.03 16.60
C GLY A 71 21.40 -24.58 17.38
N CYS A 72 21.23 -23.96 18.55
CA CYS A 72 22.33 -23.47 19.39
C CYS A 72 22.76 -24.51 20.42
N ALA A 73 24.06 -24.66 20.63
CA ALA A 73 24.63 -25.60 21.60
C ALA A 73 24.85 -24.97 22.99
N SER A 74 24.78 -23.64 23.11
CA SER A 74 24.94 -22.92 24.38
C SER A 74 24.03 -21.69 24.48
N MET A 75 23.79 -21.23 25.72
CA MET A 75 23.02 -20.01 25.99
C MET A 75 23.64 -18.77 25.32
N GLY A 76 24.96 -18.65 25.32
CA GLY A 76 25.65 -17.53 24.65
C GLY A 76 25.55 -17.56 23.12
N GLU A 77 25.34 -18.73 22.51
CA GLU A 77 25.02 -18.83 21.08
C GLU A 77 23.58 -18.41 20.80
N LEU A 78 22.64 -18.75 21.70
CA LEU A 78 21.26 -18.32 21.61
C LEU A 78 21.13 -16.79 21.73
N GLU A 79 21.84 -16.17 22.67
CA GLU A 79 21.88 -14.71 22.82
C GLU A 79 22.35 -14.03 21.53
N LYS A 80 23.46 -14.50 20.95
CA LYS A 80 23.96 -13.98 19.66
C LYS A 80 22.99 -14.23 18.51
N ALA A 81 22.29 -15.36 18.49
CA ALA A 81 21.28 -15.64 17.47
C ALA A 81 20.10 -14.66 17.59
N LEU A 82 19.63 -14.39 18.81
CA LEU A 82 18.58 -13.41 19.08
C LEU A 82 19.01 -12.00 18.68
N GLU A 83 20.23 -11.57 19.01
CA GLU A 83 20.77 -10.28 18.56
C GLU A 83 20.78 -10.16 17.03
N ARG A 84 21.17 -11.23 16.32
CA ARG A 84 21.16 -11.25 14.84
C ARG A 84 19.74 -11.21 14.29
N CYS A 85 18.78 -11.88 14.92
CA CYS A 85 17.37 -11.81 14.55
C CYS A 85 16.82 -10.38 14.73
N GLU A 86 17.07 -9.74 15.88
CA GLU A 86 16.66 -8.35 16.13
C GLU A 86 17.29 -7.40 15.11
N GLN A 87 18.57 -7.55 14.79
CA GLN A 87 19.23 -6.75 13.76
C GLN A 87 18.62 -6.98 12.38
N ALA A 88 18.33 -8.23 12.02
CA ALA A 88 17.70 -8.56 10.75
C ALA A 88 16.28 -7.98 10.65
N GLU A 89 15.49 -8.03 11.72
CA GLU A 89 14.16 -7.42 11.77
C GLU A 89 14.23 -5.89 11.65
N ARG A 90 15.15 -5.23 12.37
CA ARG A 90 15.37 -3.79 12.23
C ARG A 90 15.75 -3.39 10.81
N LEU A 91 16.68 -4.11 10.19
CA LEU A 91 17.11 -3.84 8.82
C LEU A 91 15.98 -4.08 7.80
N ARG A 92 15.16 -5.11 8.00
CA ARG A 92 13.97 -5.37 7.16
C ARG A 92 12.94 -4.26 7.30
N GLN A 93 12.68 -3.77 8.51
CA GLN A 93 11.78 -2.65 8.71
C GLN A 93 12.31 -1.38 8.04
N GLN A 94 13.59 -1.08 8.20
CA GLN A 94 14.24 0.05 7.53
C GLN A 94 14.17 -0.05 6.00
N LEU A 95 14.36 -1.25 5.44
CA LEU A 95 14.19 -1.49 4.01
C LEU A 95 12.75 -1.23 3.56
N SER A 96 11.77 -1.78 4.27
CA SER A 96 10.35 -1.57 3.97
C SER A 96 9.97 -0.09 4.02
N ASP A 97 10.39 0.61 5.08
CA ASP A 97 10.12 2.05 5.23
C ASP A 97 10.75 2.88 4.10
N LEU A 98 11.94 2.47 3.64
CA LEU A 98 12.64 3.14 2.53
C LEU A 98 11.99 2.82 1.17
N GLU A 99 11.57 1.58 0.97
CA GLU A 99 10.81 1.16 -0.22
C GLU A 99 9.48 1.91 -0.33
N ASP A 100 8.75 2.05 0.78
CA ASP A 100 7.51 2.83 0.82
C ASP A 100 7.75 4.32 0.54
N GLN A 101 8.82 4.89 1.09
CA GLN A 101 9.21 6.28 0.80
C GLN A 101 9.55 6.47 -0.69
N LEU A 102 10.30 5.54 -1.28
CA LEU A 102 10.65 5.59 -2.69
C LEU A 102 9.43 5.42 -3.59
N LEU A 103 8.49 4.55 -3.23
CA LEU A 103 7.22 4.40 -3.94
C LEU A 103 6.39 5.68 -3.89
N HIS A 104 6.37 6.36 -2.73
CA HIS A 104 5.62 7.61 -2.57
C HIS A 104 6.24 8.78 -3.34
N ILE A 105 7.57 8.90 -3.35
CA ILE A 105 8.29 9.96 -4.07
C ILE A 105 8.37 9.67 -5.57
N GLY A 106 8.46 8.41 -5.96
CA GLY A 106 8.58 7.95 -7.34
C GLY A 106 7.26 7.73 -8.07
N ASP A 107 6.22 8.48 -7.72
CA ASP A 107 4.89 8.43 -8.37
C ASP A 107 4.28 7.01 -8.49
N GLY A 108 4.57 6.13 -7.53
CA GLY A 108 4.07 4.75 -7.50
C GLY A 108 4.93 3.73 -8.24
N LEU A 109 6.05 4.13 -8.84
CA LEU A 109 6.99 3.23 -9.51
C LEU A 109 7.85 2.46 -8.50
N SER A 110 8.15 1.21 -8.83
CA SER A 110 9.07 0.38 -8.06
C SER A 110 10.53 0.83 -8.27
N LEU A 111 11.41 0.48 -7.32
CA LEU A 111 12.83 0.83 -7.37
C LEU A 111 13.53 0.37 -8.68
N PRO A 112 13.27 -0.84 -9.23
CA PRO A 112 13.77 -1.24 -10.54
C PRO A 112 13.28 -0.35 -11.70
N GLU A 113 12.04 0.11 -11.65
CA GLU A 113 11.45 0.96 -12.68
C GLU A 113 12.05 2.37 -12.62
N LEU A 114 12.17 2.96 -11.43
CA LEU A 114 12.82 4.26 -11.21
C LEU A 114 14.28 4.25 -11.66
N THR A 115 15.01 3.15 -11.41
CA THR A 115 16.41 3.03 -11.83
C THR A 115 16.56 2.85 -13.33
N ALA A 116 15.63 2.18 -13.99
CA ALA A 116 15.58 2.08 -15.45
C ALA A 116 15.29 3.45 -16.09
N GLU A 117 14.26 4.16 -15.61
CA GLU A 117 13.91 5.50 -16.10
C GLU A 117 15.06 6.50 -15.89
N ALA A 118 15.66 6.52 -14.69
CA ALA A 118 16.79 7.39 -14.40
C ALA A 118 18.03 7.08 -15.27
N ALA A 119 18.21 5.84 -15.73
CA ALA A 119 19.30 5.47 -16.62
C ALA A 119 19.08 5.93 -18.07
N GLU A 120 17.83 6.13 -18.48
CA GLU A 120 17.47 6.63 -19.81
C GLU A 120 17.60 8.16 -19.92
N VAL A 121 17.54 8.86 -18.79
CA VAL A 121 17.62 10.33 -18.75
C VAL A 121 19.05 10.80 -18.48
N PRO A 122 19.69 11.54 -19.40
CA PRO A 122 21.00 12.13 -19.14
C PRO A 122 20.85 13.27 -18.12
N VAL A 123 21.50 13.13 -16.95
CA VAL A 123 21.43 14.12 -15.84
C VAL A 123 21.76 15.54 -16.32
N ASP A 124 22.73 15.68 -17.24
CA ASP A 124 23.14 16.98 -17.79
C ASP A 124 22.05 17.64 -18.65
N ARG A 125 21.09 16.88 -19.19
CA ARG A 125 19.94 17.44 -19.94
C ARG A 125 18.88 18.00 -19.02
N VAL A 126 18.64 17.36 -17.88
CA VAL A 126 17.58 17.77 -16.93
C VAL A 126 17.85 19.17 -16.40
N ALA A 127 19.10 19.47 -16.02
CA ALA A 127 19.46 20.82 -15.55
C ALA A 127 19.21 21.89 -16.61
N GLY A 128 19.62 21.65 -17.86
CA GLY A 128 19.40 22.60 -18.95
C GLY A 128 17.92 22.76 -19.35
N GLU A 129 17.14 21.67 -19.30
CA GLU A 129 15.70 21.72 -19.52
C GLU A 129 15.00 22.51 -18.42
N LEU A 130 15.39 22.30 -17.16
CA LEU A 130 14.88 23.05 -16.01
C LEU A 130 15.16 24.56 -16.15
N ASP A 131 16.40 24.93 -16.45
CA ASP A 131 16.79 26.33 -16.66
C ASP A 131 15.97 26.96 -17.80
N SER A 132 15.77 26.22 -18.90
CA SER A 132 14.98 26.72 -20.05
C SER A 132 13.49 26.87 -19.74
N LEU A 133 12.94 25.99 -18.90
CA LEU A 133 11.56 26.03 -18.42
C LEU A 133 11.37 27.21 -17.45
N GLU A 134 12.30 27.41 -16.53
CA GLU A 134 12.30 28.56 -15.62
C GLU A 134 12.36 29.88 -16.40
N GLU A 135 13.27 30.01 -17.38
CA GLU A 135 13.36 31.20 -18.23
C GLU A 135 12.05 31.42 -19.02
N SER A 136 11.46 30.33 -19.54
CA SER A 136 10.18 30.39 -20.26
C SER A 136 9.03 30.82 -19.35
N MET A 137 8.97 30.33 -18.12
CA MET A 137 7.97 30.73 -17.13
C MET A 137 8.11 32.22 -16.80
N LEU A 138 9.33 32.68 -16.56
CA LEU A 138 9.61 34.08 -16.21
C LEU A 138 9.23 35.02 -17.37
N ARG A 139 9.52 34.62 -18.61
CA ARG A 139 9.07 35.35 -19.80
C ARG A 139 7.55 35.40 -19.92
N LEU A 140 6.86 34.27 -19.73
CA LEU A 140 5.40 34.20 -19.80
C LEU A 140 4.73 35.02 -18.69
N GLU A 141 5.31 35.08 -17.50
CA GLU A 141 4.83 35.95 -16.42
C GLU A 141 4.95 37.43 -16.76
N GLN A 142 6.08 37.84 -17.34
CA GLN A 142 6.28 39.21 -17.82
C GLN A 142 5.29 39.56 -18.94
N GLU A 143 5.09 38.66 -19.90
CA GLU A 143 4.13 38.85 -20.98
C GLU A 143 2.69 38.98 -20.45
N ARG A 144 2.32 38.15 -19.46
CA ARG A 144 1.03 38.26 -18.76
C ARG A 144 0.87 39.61 -18.06
N GLU A 145 1.90 40.10 -17.37
CA GLU A 145 1.86 41.39 -16.70
C GLU A 145 1.75 42.56 -17.68
N GLU A 146 2.43 42.50 -18.82
CA GLU A 146 2.29 43.49 -19.90
C GLU A 146 0.90 43.45 -20.51
N LEU A 147 0.36 42.26 -20.80
CA LEU A 147 -1.00 42.10 -21.30
C LEU A 147 -2.01 42.69 -20.32
N ASN A 148 -1.91 42.38 -19.02
CA ASN A 148 -2.80 42.92 -18.00
C ASN A 148 -2.70 44.44 -17.87
N ARG A 149 -1.50 45.02 -17.97
CA ARG A 149 -1.32 46.48 -17.98
C ARG A 149 -1.95 47.10 -19.21
N SER A 150 -1.76 46.51 -20.39
CA SER A 150 -2.36 47.00 -21.64
C SER A 150 -3.89 46.91 -21.58
N PHE A 151 -4.43 45.79 -21.11
CA PHE A 151 -5.86 45.58 -20.91
C PHE A 151 -6.44 46.64 -19.97
N GLY A 152 -5.83 46.84 -18.80
CA GLY A 152 -6.30 47.86 -17.85
C GLY A 152 -6.20 49.30 -18.40
N ALA A 153 -5.23 49.60 -19.27
CA ALA A 153 -5.16 50.90 -19.94
C ALA A 153 -6.27 51.08 -20.98
N THR A 154 -6.49 50.07 -21.82
CA THR A 154 -7.57 50.06 -22.83
C THR A 154 -8.95 50.09 -22.17
N GLU A 155 -9.14 49.38 -21.05
CA GLU A 155 -10.37 49.37 -20.28
C GLU A 155 -10.67 50.76 -19.68
N ARG A 156 -9.68 51.43 -19.10
CA ARG A 156 -9.85 52.82 -18.61
C ARG A 156 -10.14 53.81 -19.73
N GLU A 157 -9.47 53.68 -20.87
CA GLU A 157 -9.73 54.54 -22.05
C GLU A 157 -11.14 54.31 -22.60
N TYR A 158 -11.60 53.05 -22.64
CA TYR A 158 -12.97 52.70 -22.99
C TYR A 158 -13.97 53.32 -22.01
N GLN A 159 -13.77 53.12 -20.70
CA GLN A 159 -14.62 53.71 -19.66
C GLN A 159 -14.69 55.24 -19.77
N ALA A 160 -13.56 55.93 -19.97
CA ALA A 160 -13.53 57.38 -20.14
C ALA A 160 -14.25 57.88 -21.40
N LYS A 161 -14.20 57.12 -22.51
CA LYS A 161 -14.94 57.44 -23.74
C LYS A 161 -16.45 57.16 -23.60
N VAL A 162 -16.80 56.17 -22.79
CA VAL A 162 -18.17 55.77 -22.46
C VAL A 162 -18.82 56.79 -21.50
N GLU A 163 -18.12 57.25 -20.45
CA GLU A 163 -18.64 58.26 -19.51
C GLU A 163 -19.01 59.62 -20.17
N GLY A 164 -18.53 59.91 -21.38
CA GLY A 164 -18.85 61.15 -22.12
C GLY A 164 -20.18 61.15 -22.90
N THR A 165 -20.89 60.03 -23.03
CA THR A 165 -22.12 59.94 -23.85
C THR A 165 -23.25 59.20 -23.14
N ASN A 166 -24.01 59.95 -22.33
CA ASN A 166 -25.00 59.50 -21.34
C ASN A 166 -26.16 58.56 -21.76
N ALA A 167 -26.23 58.06 -23.01
CA ALA A 167 -27.25 57.09 -23.40
C ALA A 167 -26.64 55.90 -24.17
N ALA A 168 -25.95 56.18 -25.28
CA ALA A 168 -25.30 55.14 -26.08
C ALA A 168 -24.23 54.36 -25.31
N ALA A 169 -23.59 55.00 -24.34
CA ALA A 169 -22.55 54.38 -23.53
C ALA A 169 -23.12 53.48 -22.43
N LEU A 170 -24.26 53.87 -21.84
CA LEU A 170 -24.98 53.04 -20.88
C LEU A 170 -25.56 51.80 -21.59
N GLU A 171 -26.16 51.98 -22.76
CA GLU A 171 -26.65 50.88 -23.60
C GLU A 171 -25.52 49.94 -24.05
N ALA A 172 -24.36 50.49 -24.42
CA ALA A 172 -23.19 49.67 -24.79
C ALA A 172 -22.62 48.89 -23.59
N ALA A 173 -22.61 49.48 -22.39
CA ALA A 173 -22.19 48.81 -21.17
C ALA A 173 -23.17 47.70 -20.76
N GLU A 174 -24.48 47.94 -20.80
CA GLU A 174 -25.51 46.92 -20.56
C GLU A 174 -25.40 45.77 -21.56
N HIS A 175 -25.25 46.07 -22.86
CA HIS A 175 -25.05 45.05 -23.89
C HIS A 175 -23.77 44.24 -23.68
N ALA A 176 -22.67 44.87 -23.28
CA ALA A 176 -21.42 44.17 -22.97
C ALA A 176 -21.59 43.22 -21.76
N GLN A 177 -22.28 43.68 -20.72
CA GLN A 177 -22.59 42.89 -19.53
C GLN A 177 -23.45 41.66 -19.87
N ASP A 178 -24.47 41.84 -20.71
CA ASP A 178 -25.35 40.76 -21.18
C ASP A 178 -24.60 39.72 -22.01
N ILE A 179 -23.71 40.16 -22.92
CA ILE A 179 -22.88 39.26 -23.71
C ILE A 179 -21.91 38.48 -22.80
N LEU A 180 -21.30 39.14 -21.81
CA LEU A 180 -20.41 38.47 -20.86
C LEU A 180 -21.16 37.41 -20.03
N ALA A 181 -22.38 37.69 -19.59
CA ALA A 181 -23.21 36.73 -18.87
C ALA A 181 -23.58 35.51 -19.76
N GLN A 182 -23.95 35.75 -21.03
CA GLN A 182 -24.22 34.68 -21.98
C GLN A 182 -22.96 33.84 -22.28
N LEU A 183 -21.81 34.49 -22.42
CA LEU A 183 -20.54 33.83 -22.66
C LEU A 183 -20.14 32.95 -21.47
N ALA A 184 -20.27 33.45 -20.24
CA ALA A 184 -19.98 32.67 -19.03
C ALA A 184 -20.82 31.38 -18.97
N ALA A 185 -22.13 31.48 -19.23
CA ALA A 185 -23.01 30.31 -19.27
C ALA A 185 -22.66 29.34 -20.41
N ALA A 186 -22.29 29.86 -21.59
CA ALA A 186 -21.87 29.04 -22.72
C ALA A 186 -20.55 28.31 -22.47
N VAL A 187 -19.58 28.98 -21.83
CA VAL A 187 -18.28 28.41 -21.45
C VAL A 187 -18.46 27.32 -20.40
N GLU A 188 -19.29 27.53 -19.38
CA GLU A 188 -19.59 26.50 -18.38
C GLU A 188 -20.20 25.24 -19.03
N ARG A 189 -21.18 25.44 -19.92
CA ARG A 189 -21.80 24.34 -20.67
C ARG A 189 -20.79 23.62 -21.57
N TYR A 190 -19.94 24.38 -22.28
CA TYR A 190 -18.90 23.81 -23.14
C TYR A 190 -17.89 23.00 -22.33
N LEU A 191 -17.40 23.53 -21.20
CA LEU A 191 -16.46 22.85 -20.33
C LEU A 191 -17.05 21.55 -19.79
N LYS A 192 -18.31 21.59 -19.33
CA LYS A 192 -19.04 20.40 -18.87
C LYS A 192 -19.17 19.34 -19.97
N LEU A 193 -19.54 19.73 -21.20
CA LEU A 193 -19.62 18.80 -22.33
C LEU A 193 -18.24 18.24 -22.70
N ARG A 194 -17.21 19.07 -22.72
CA ARG A 194 -15.83 18.65 -23.03
C ARG A 194 -15.33 17.66 -22.00
N MET A 195 -15.51 17.93 -20.71
CA MET A 195 -15.14 17.01 -19.64
C MET A 195 -15.91 15.70 -19.76
N ALA A 196 -17.23 15.75 -19.96
CA ALA A 196 -18.04 14.55 -20.16
C ALA A 196 -17.58 13.73 -21.37
N ALA A 197 -17.26 14.39 -22.49
CA ALA A 197 -16.73 13.72 -23.69
C ALA A 197 -15.36 13.07 -23.43
N THR A 198 -14.45 13.74 -22.71
CA THR A 198 -13.15 13.18 -22.34
C THR A 198 -13.29 11.98 -21.40
N VAL A 199 -14.14 12.09 -20.39
CA VAL A 199 -14.42 10.98 -19.45
C VAL A 199 -15.04 9.80 -20.18
N LEU A 200 -16.02 10.05 -21.06
CA LEU A 200 -16.65 9.00 -21.86
C LEU A 200 -15.63 8.33 -22.79
N ARG A 201 -14.74 9.10 -23.43
CA ARG A 201 -13.71 8.56 -24.31
C ARG A 201 -12.73 7.66 -23.55
N ARG A 202 -12.26 8.09 -22.37
CA ARG A 202 -11.43 7.25 -21.48
C ARG A 202 -12.17 6.00 -21.01
N ALA A 203 -13.46 6.11 -20.69
CA ALA A 203 -14.27 4.95 -20.30
C ALA A 203 -14.44 3.96 -21.46
N ILE A 204 -14.60 4.45 -22.69
CA ILE A 204 -14.66 3.62 -23.89
C ILE A 204 -13.31 2.95 -24.14
N GLU A 205 -12.19 3.68 -24.05
CA GLU A 205 -10.83 3.13 -24.19
C GLU A 205 -10.56 2.05 -23.14
N ARG A 206 -10.85 2.32 -21.87
CA ARG A 206 -10.71 1.35 -20.78
C ARG A 206 -11.60 0.12 -20.98
N PHE A 207 -12.86 0.31 -21.40
CA PHE A 207 -13.74 -0.81 -21.72
C PHE A 207 -13.17 -1.65 -22.88
N ARG A 208 -12.60 -1.01 -23.91
CA ARG A 208 -11.96 -1.69 -25.04
C ARG A 208 -10.70 -2.45 -24.63
N GLU A 209 -9.87 -1.91 -23.74
CA GLU A 209 -8.69 -2.58 -23.17
C GLU A 209 -9.09 -3.79 -22.32
N GLU A 210 -10.05 -3.63 -21.42
CA GLU A 210 -10.54 -4.71 -20.54
C GLU A 210 -11.27 -5.81 -21.34
N HIS A 211 -11.82 -5.49 -22.52
CA HIS A 211 -12.59 -6.41 -23.35
C HIS A 211 -11.93 -6.71 -24.71
N GLN A 212 -10.60 -6.57 -24.84
CA GLN A 212 -9.89 -7.12 -26.01
C GLN A 212 -10.28 -8.58 -26.18
N ASP A 213 -10.84 -8.91 -27.34
CA ASP A 213 -11.45 -10.22 -27.58
C ASP A 213 -10.39 -11.31 -27.33
N PRO A 214 -10.58 -12.22 -26.36
CA PRO A 214 -9.64 -13.31 -26.12
C PRO A 214 -9.36 -14.13 -27.39
N VAL A 215 -10.29 -14.12 -28.35
CA VAL A 215 -10.08 -14.69 -29.69
C VAL A 215 -8.97 -13.96 -30.44
N LEU A 216 -8.91 -12.62 -30.40
CA LEU A 216 -7.92 -11.84 -31.13
C LEU A 216 -6.52 -11.96 -30.54
N THR A 217 -6.40 -11.95 -29.21
CA THR A 217 -5.11 -12.20 -28.54
C THR A 217 -4.57 -13.57 -28.96
N ARG A 218 -5.43 -14.59 -28.90
CA ARG A 218 -5.05 -15.96 -29.27
C ARG A 218 -4.77 -16.10 -30.77
N ALA A 219 -5.56 -15.45 -31.62
CA ALA A 219 -5.33 -15.41 -33.06
C ALA A 219 -4.00 -14.73 -33.37
N GLY A 220 -3.62 -13.67 -32.64
CA GLY A 220 -2.32 -13.00 -32.78
C GLY A 220 -1.13 -13.91 -32.50
N GLU A 221 -1.23 -14.74 -31.45
CA GLU A 221 -0.21 -15.75 -31.13
C GLU A 221 -0.06 -16.79 -32.24
N ILE A 222 -1.18 -17.33 -32.73
CA ILE A 222 -1.20 -18.33 -33.81
C ILE A 222 -0.70 -17.70 -35.11
N PHE A 223 -1.11 -16.48 -35.42
CA PHE A 223 -0.71 -15.74 -36.61
C PHE A 223 0.79 -15.43 -36.61
N ARG A 224 1.35 -15.05 -35.46
CA ARG A 224 2.81 -14.91 -35.29
C ARG A 224 3.55 -16.21 -35.59
N GLN A 225 3.01 -17.35 -35.16
CA GLN A 225 3.60 -18.66 -35.45
C GLN A 225 3.52 -19.00 -36.95
N LEU A 226 2.35 -18.80 -37.58
CA LEU A 226 2.14 -19.08 -39.00
C LEU A 226 2.98 -18.18 -39.93
N THR A 227 3.28 -16.96 -39.49
CA THR A 227 4.09 -15.99 -40.25
C THR A 227 5.57 -16.00 -39.86
N GLU A 228 6.01 -17.00 -39.07
CA GLU A 228 7.38 -17.15 -38.56
C GLU A 228 7.92 -15.89 -37.86
N GLY A 229 7.04 -15.16 -37.18
CA GLY A 229 7.39 -13.92 -36.48
C GLY A 229 7.43 -12.66 -37.34
N SER A 230 7.08 -12.74 -38.63
CA SER A 230 6.98 -11.56 -39.49
C SER A 230 5.95 -10.55 -38.99
N PHE A 231 4.88 -11.03 -38.34
CA PHE A 231 3.92 -10.22 -37.60
C PHE A 231 4.02 -10.53 -36.12
N SER A 232 4.14 -9.51 -35.28
CA SER A 232 4.37 -9.68 -33.84
C SER A 232 3.08 -9.91 -33.07
N HIS A 233 1.99 -9.23 -33.43
CA HIS A 233 0.65 -9.37 -32.84
C HIS A 233 -0.41 -8.75 -33.77
N LEU A 234 -1.68 -8.97 -33.42
CA LEU A 234 -2.84 -8.33 -34.05
C LEU A 234 -3.37 -7.23 -33.14
N VAL A 235 -3.84 -6.15 -33.74
CA VAL A 235 -4.51 -5.05 -33.05
C VAL A 235 -5.86 -4.77 -33.70
N VAL A 236 -6.82 -4.33 -32.89
CA VAL A 236 -8.07 -3.77 -33.39
C VAL A 236 -7.87 -2.27 -33.52
N ASP A 237 -8.10 -1.76 -34.72
CA ASP A 237 -8.15 -0.35 -35.02
C ASP A 237 -9.57 0.02 -35.51
N TYR A 238 -9.82 1.29 -35.79
CA TYR A 238 -11.12 1.78 -36.25
C TYR A 238 -10.97 2.58 -37.53
N ASP A 239 -11.87 2.33 -38.50
CA ASP A 239 -11.92 3.10 -39.73
C ASP A 239 -12.51 4.51 -39.51
N GLU A 240 -12.55 5.34 -40.56
CA GLU A 240 -13.12 6.70 -40.52
C GLU A 240 -14.62 6.74 -40.12
N LYS A 241 -15.29 5.59 -40.12
CA LYS A 241 -16.71 5.41 -39.76
C LYS A 241 -16.89 4.76 -38.39
N ASP A 242 -15.82 4.62 -37.61
CA ASP A 242 -15.78 3.98 -36.27
C ASP A 242 -16.16 2.49 -36.31
N ASN A 243 -15.93 1.80 -37.43
CA ASN A 243 -16.06 0.34 -37.51
C ASN A 243 -14.75 -0.35 -37.10
N PRO A 244 -14.80 -1.45 -36.32
CA PRO A 244 -13.60 -2.17 -35.94
C PRO A 244 -12.98 -2.88 -37.15
N VAL A 245 -11.68 -2.67 -37.35
CA VAL A 245 -10.86 -3.34 -38.36
C VAL A 245 -9.66 -4.00 -37.68
N ILE A 246 -9.21 -5.14 -38.20
CA ILE A 246 -8.05 -5.85 -37.67
C ILE A 246 -6.82 -5.40 -38.45
N LYS A 247 -5.73 -5.04 -37.77
CA LYS A 247 -4.42 -4.73 -38.37
C LYS A 247 -3.34 -5.65 -37.79
N GLY A 248 -2.35 -6.01 -38.60
CA GLY A 248 -1.19 -6.79 -38.16
C GLY A 248 0.01 -5.89 -37.91
N VAL A 249 0.73 -6.08 -36.81
CA VAL A 249 1.93 -5.28 -36.51
C VAL A 249 3.18 -5.98 -37.04
N ARG A 250 3.94 -5.29 -37.91
CA ARG A 250 5.19 -5.79 -38.52
C ARG A 250 6.28 -4.73 -38.36
N GLY A 251 7.39 -5.10 -37.71
CA GLY A 251 8.52 -4.18 -37.52
C GLY A 251 8.19 -2.91 -36.71
N GLY A 252 7.10 -2.91 -35.94
CA GLY A 252 6.62 -1.76 -35.17
C GLY A 252 5.56 -0.91 -35.89
N GLU A 253 5.29 -1.16 -37.17
CA GLU A 253 4.26 -0.47 -37.94
C GLU A 253 2.99 -1.32 -38.07
N GLN A 254 1.84 -0.66 -38.14
CA GLN A 254 0.54 -1.31 -38.36
C GLN A 254 0.30 -1.47 -39.86
N ALA A 255 0.13 -2.72 -40.30
CA ALA A 255 -0.23 -3.06 -41.67
C ALA A 255 -1.72 -3.42 -41.75
N GLU A 256 -2.42 -2.76 -42.69
CA GLU A 256 -3.79 -3.10 -43.04
C GLU A 256 -3.86 -4.45 -43.74
N ILE A 257 -4.98 -5.17 -43.57
CA ILE A 257 -5.19 -6.49 -44.20
C ILE A 257 -5.08 -6.39 -45.72
N GLU A 258 -5.59 -5.31 -46.32
CA GLU A 258 -5.53 -5.06 -47.77
C GLU A 258 -4.09 -4.93 -48.29
N GLY A 259 -3.15 -4.54 -47.43
CA GLY A 259 -1.71 -4.46 -47.74
C GLY A 259 -0.95 -5.78 -47.55
N MET A 260 -1.61 -6.84 -47.08
CA MET A 260 -1.01 -8.17 -46.91
C MET A 260 -1.09 -8.97 -48.21
N SER A 261 -0.14 -9.90 -48.42
CA SER A 261 -0.27 -10.84 -49.54
C SER A 261 -1.44 -11.80 -49.31
N ASP A 262 -2.01 -12.34 -50.39
CA ASP A 262 -3.11 -13.31 -50.33
C ASP A 262 -2.79 -14.47 -49.35
N GLY A 263 -1.56 -14.98 -49.36
CA GLY A 263 -1.14 -16.05 -48.45
C GLY A 263 -1.09 -15.62 -46.97
N THR A 264 -0.70 -14.38 -46.68
CA THR A 264 -0.75 -13.84 -45.31
C THR A 264 -2.20 -13.59 -44.86
N GLN A 265 -3.09 -13.17 -45.76
CA GLN A 265 -4.51 -13.04 -45.45
C GLN A 265 -5.14 -14.40 -45.11
N ASP A 266 -4.81 -15.45 -45.86
CA ASP A 266 -5.26 -16.82 -45.57
C ASP A 266 -4.76 -17.33 -44.21
N GLN A 267 -3.51 -17.02 -43.87
CA GLN A 267 -2.93 -17.35 -42.55
C GLN A 267 -3.65 -16.62 -41.41
N LEU A 268 -4.00 -15.34 -41.60
CA LEU A 268 -4.78 -14.56 -40.64
C LEU A 268 -6.18 -15.16 -40.46
N TYR A 269 -6.84 -15.52 -41.55
CA TYR A 269 -8.14 -16.19 -41.53
C TYR A 269 -8.10 -17.51 -40.77
N LEU A 270 -7.08 -18.32 -41.01
CA LEU A 270 -6.88 -19.59 -40.31
C LEU A 270 -6.63 -19.37 -38.82
N ALA A 271 -5.78 -18.40 -38.46
CA ALA A 271 -5.48 -18.08 -37.07
C ALA A 271 -6.74 -17.65 -36.29
N LEU A 272 -7.59 -16.81 -36.87
CA LEU A 272 -8.87 -16.39 -36.27
C LEU A 272 -9.83 -17.57 -36.06
N ARG A 273 -9.93 -18.47 -37.04
CA ARG A 273 -10.75 -19.69 -36.92
C ARG A 273 -10.25 -20.61 -35.83
N LEU A 274 -8.94 -20.87 -35.78
CA LEU A 274 -8.34 -21.74 -34.76
C LEU A 274 -8.53 -21.16 -33.36
N ALA A 275 -8.25 -19.87 -33.18
CA ALA A 275 -8.45 -19.19 -31.91
C ALA A 275 -9.92 -19.25 -31.45
N SER A 276 -10.86 -19.07 -32.37
CA SER A 276 -12.30 -19.16 -32.09
C SER A 276 -12.70 -20.58 -31.66
N ILE A 277 -12.16 -21.62 -32.29
CA ILE A 277 -12.41 -23.03 -31.93
C ILE A 277 -11.81 -23.33 -30.56
N GLU A 278 -10.56 -22.95 -30.31
CA GLU A 278 -9.90 -23.17 -29.02
C GLU A 278 -10.65 -22.48 -27.88
N LEU A 279 -11.09 -21.23 -28.09
CA LEU A 279 -11.86 -20.50 -27.08
C LEU A 279 -13.26 -21.09 -26.89
N TYR A 280 -13.90 -21.57 -27.96
CA TYR A 280 -15.17 -22.28 -27.88
C TYR A 280 -15.05 -23.57 -27.06
N LEU A 281 -13.98 -24.35 -27.27
CA LEU A 281 -13.69 -25.57 -26.52
C LEU A 281 -13.36 -25.28 -25.06
N ALA A 282 -12.62 -24.20 -24.78
CA ALA A 282 -12.31 -23.78 -23.42
C ALA A 282 -13.56 -23.33 -22.63
N LYS A 283 -14.48 -22.62 -23.30
CA LYS A 283 -15.76 -22.17 -22.70
C LYS A 283 -16.82 -23.27 -22.60
N ASN A 284 -16.79 -24.24 -23.50
CA ASN A 284 -17.72 -25.37 -23.54
C ASN A 284 -16.93 -26.69 -23.51
N PRO A 285 -16.44 -27.11 -22.34
CA PRO A 285 -15.85 -28.44 -22.21
C PRO A 285 -16.93 -29.50 -22.45
N PHE A 286 -17.04 -30.00 -23.68
CA PHE A 286 -17.93 -31.11 -24.00
C PHE A 286 -17.31 -32.43 -23.51
N LEU A 287 -18.03 -33.04 -22.55
CA LEU A 287 -18.17 -34.48 -22.30
C LEU A 287 -17.00 -35.21 -21.61
N SER A 288 -16.85 -34.97 -20.31
CA SER A 288 -16.25 -35.86 -19.31
C SER A 288 -17.02 -37.18 -19.07
N PHE A 289 -17.80 -37.69 -20.03
CA PHE A 289 -18.62 -38.89 -19.85
C PHE A 289 -17.99 -40.20 -20.36
N TRP A 290 -16.92 -40.15 -21.17
CA TRP A 290 -16.33 -41.36 -21.79
C TRP A 290 -14.85 -41.63 -21.46
N MET A 291 -14.28 -41.03 -20.40
CA MET A 291 -12.89 -41.31 -19.97
C MET A 291 -12.77 -42.02 -18.61
N THR A 292 -13.81 -42.75 -18.19
CA THR A 292 -13.77 -43.59 -16.96
C THR A 292 -14.29 -45.01 -17.16
N CYS A 293 -13.93 -45.64 -18.28
CA CYS A 293 -13.90 -47.10 -18.40
C CYS A 293 -12.46 -47.56 -18.63
#